data_AF-A0A8J1U579-F1
#
_entry.id   AF-A0A8J1U579-F1
#
_cell.length_a   1.000
_cell.length_b   1.000
_cell.length_c   1.000
_cell.angle_alpha   90.00
_cell.angle_beta   90.00
_cell.angle_gamma   90.00
#
_symmetry.space_group_name_H-M   'P 1'
#
loop_
_entity.id
_entity.type
_entity.pdbx_description
1 polymer ?
#
loop_
_entity_poly.entity_id
_entity_poly.type
_entity_poly.pdbx_seq_one_letter_code
_entity_poly.pdbx_strand_id
1 'polypeptide(L)'
;MQLKVWADVTNLSFQQVYTNNANLNIKFVSFDHGDGFPFDGRGKVLAHAALPQNGLIHFDESEKWTANSKKGINLYWVAVHEFGHSLGMQHSTVRDAVMYAYYGGYQPNLQLHTDDIQGIQSIYGHSSRTTNGTSTWGRWGTCSKTCGGGVQRRSRSISGVTTSQT
;
A
#
# COMPACT_ATOMS: atom_id res chain seq x y z
N MET A 1 -4.81 7.16 -4.29
CA MET A 1 -3.66 6.29 -4.59
C MET A 1 -3.62 5.16 -3.57
N GLN A 2 -3.34 3.92 -3.98
CA GLN A 2 -3.46 2.70 -3.17
C GLN A 2 -2.49 2.68 -1.96
N LEU A 3 -1.24 3.11 -2.17
CA LEU A 3 -0.19 3.23 -1.15
C LEU A 3 -0.46 4.27 -0.03
N LYS A 4 -1.53 5.06 -0.16
CA LYS A 4 -1.87 6.13 0.78
C LYS A 4 -2.13 5.59 2.19
N VAL A 5 -2.76 4.43 2.31
CA VAL A 5 -3.09 3.86 3.63
C VAL A 5 -1.84 3.62 4.48
N TRP A 6 -0.74 3.20 3.84
CA TRP A 6 0.55 3.00 4.50
C TRP A 6 1.25 4.32 4.81
N ALA A 7 1.20 5.31 3.91
CA ALA A 7 1.73 6.66 4.17
C ALA A 7 0.96 7.40 5.27
N ASP A 8 -0.32 7.10 5.47
CA ASP A 8 -1.16 7.73 6.51
C ASP A 8 -0.70 7.37 7.93
N VAL A 9 -0.05 6.22 8.11
CA VAL A 9 0.36 5.69 9.42
C VAL A 9 1.88 5.62 9.64
N THR A 10 2.67 6.04 8.65
CA THR A 10 4.15 6.04 8.69
C THR A 10 4.74 7.41 8.30
N ASN A 11 6.07 7.51 8.24
CA ASN A 11 6.76 8.65 7.61
C ASN A 11 7.07 8.44 6.13
N LEU A 12 6.56 7.37 5.51
CA LEU A 12 6.84 7.08 4.11
C LEU A 12 6.11 8.06 3.18
N SER A 13 6.77 8.39 2.08
CA SER A 13 6.20 9.15 0.97
C SER A 13 6.32 8.33 -0.31
N PHE A 14 5.24 8.29 -1.09
CA PHE A 14 5.21 7.58 -2.35
C PHE A 14 5.03 8.56 -3.50
N GLN A 15 5.85 8.38 -4.53
CA GLN A 15 5.77 9.13 -5.77
C GLN A 15 5.67 8.13 -6.93
N GLN A 16 4.61 8.25 -7.72
CA GLN A 16 4.53 7.49 -8.95
C GLN A 16 5.52 8.05 -9.98
N VAL A 17 6.31 7.15 -10.56
CA VAL A 17 7.23 7.42 -11.65
C VAL A 17 6.88 6.54 -12.85
N TYR A 18 7.29 6.96 -14.05
CA TYR A 18 7.06 6.23 -15.30
C TYR A 18 8.37 5.76 -15.91
N THR A 19 9.26 5.26 -15.05
CA THR A 19 10.57 4.73 -15.43
C THR A 19 10.68 3.29 -14.94
N ASN A 20 11.58 2.53 -15.53
CA ASN A 20 11.87 1.16 -15.07
C ASN A 20 12.75 1.12 -13.81
N ASN A 21 13.09 2.28 -13.26
CA ASN A 21 13.93 2.42 -12.07
C ASN A 21 13.10 3.02 -10.92
N ALA A 22 12.04 2.30 -10.54
CA ALA A 22 11.21 2.63 -9.39
C ALA A 22 11.56 1.70 -8.22
N ASN A 23 11.39 2.18 -6.98
CA ASN A 23 11.54 1.32 -5.79
C ASN A 23 10.42 0.28 -5.67
N LEU A 24 9.28 0.52 -6.31
CA LEU A 24 8.15 -0.40 -6.38
C LEU A 24 7.72 -0.52 -7.84
N ASN A 25 7.86 -1.70 -8.43
CA ASN A 25 7.52 -2.00 -9.82
C ASN A 25 6.31 -2.91 -9.85
N ILE A 26 5.21 -2.40 -10.42
CA ILE A 26 3.94 -3.11 -10.52
C ILE A 26 3.76 -3.66 -11.93
N LYS A 27 3.45 -4.94 -12.06
CA LYS A 27 3.08 -5.57 -13.34
C LYS A 27 1.85 -6.44 -13.21
N PHE A 28 1.14 -6.57 -14.32
CA PHE A 28 0.12 -7.59 -14.51
C PHE A 28 0.67 -8.61 -15.50
N VAL A 29 0.69 -9.87 -15.10
CA VAL A 29 1.32 -10.99 -15.83
C VAL A 29 0.51 -12.25 -15.59
N SER A 30 0.68 -13.28 -16.40
CA SER A 30 -0.02 -14.56 -16.24
C SER A 30 0.95 -15.72 -16.34
N PHE A 31 0.62 -16.83 -15.68
CA PHE A 31 1.39 -18.08 -15.74
C PHE A 31 2.89 -17.86 -15.49
N ASP A 32 3.77 -18.52 -16.23
CA ASP A 32 5.19 -18.23 -16.20
C ASP A 32 5.49 -16.87 -16.83
N HIS A 33 6.19 -16.04 -16.06
CA HIS A 33 6.56 -14.68 -16.42
C HIS A 33 8.02 -14.34 -16.03
N GLY A 34 8.85 -15.37 -15.86
CA GLY A 34 10.31 -15.24 -15.84
C GLY A 34 10.94 -14.84 -14.50
N ASP A 35 10.19 -14.84 -13.40
CA ASP A 35 10.72 -14.58 -12.04
C ASP A 35 10.83 -15.85 -11.17
N GLY A 36 10.48 -17.03 -11.71
CA GLY A 36 10.53 -18.31 -11.01
C GLY A 36 9.30 -18.62 -10.14
N PHE A 37 8.30 -17.73 -10.09
CA PHE A 37 7.08 -17.89 -9.33
C PHE A 37 5.85 -17.81 -10.27
N PRO A 38 5.61 -18.83 -11.11
CA PRO A 38 4.52 -18.78 -12.07
C PRO A 38 3.16 -18.69 -11.36
N PHE A 39 2.25 -17.90 -11.92
CA PHE A 39 0.84 -17.92 -11.51
C PHE A 39 0.11 -19.14 -12.03
N ASP A 40 -1.07 -19.42 -11.48
CA ASP A 40 -1.85 -20.63 -11.73
C ASP A 40 -3.17 -20.39 -12.46
N GLY A 41 -3.41 -19.15 -12.92
CA GLY A 41 -4.61 -18.78 -13.66
C GLY A 41 -5.69 -18.28 -12.71
N ARG A 42 -6.94 -18.69 -12.93
CA ARG A 42 -8.05 -18.14 -12.14
C ARG A 42 -8.15 -18.77 -10.75
N GLY A 43 -8.15 -17.92 -9.73
CA GLY A 43 -8.25 -18.26 -8.32
C GLY A 43 -6.89 -18.61 -7.70
N LYS A 44 -6.91 -18.99 -6.42
CA LYS A 44 -5.72 -19.36 -5.63
C LYS A 44 -4.71 -18.22 -5.48
N VAL A 45 -3.71 -18.09 -6.37
CA VAL A 45 -2.65 -17.08 -6.23
C VAL A 45 -3.05 -15.81 -6.98
N LEU A 46 -3.49 -14.80 -6.23
CA LEU A 46 -4.00 -13.55 -6.82
C LEU A 46 -2.88 -12.60 -7.25
N ALA A 47 -1.80 -12.58 -6.48
CA ALA A 47 -0.68 -11.69 -6.65
C ALA A 47 0.51 -12.21 -5.82
N HIS A 48 1.69 -11.66 -6.08
CA HIS A 48 2.82 -11.77 -5.17
C HIS A 48 3.67 -10.50 -5.17
N ALA A 49 4.41 -10.32 -4.09
CA ALA A 49 5.35 -9.24 -3.95
C ALA A 49 6.67 -9.74 -3.36
N ALA A 50 7.78 -9.18 -3.85
CA ALA A 50 9.08 -9.36 -3.24
C ALA A 50 9.23 -8.40 -2.07
N LEU A 51 9.94 -8.85 -1.03
CA LEU A 51 10.45 -8.00 0.05
C LEU A 51 11.29 -6.83 -0.52
N PRO A 52 11.55 -5.75 0.25
CA PRO A 52 11.94 -4.43 -0.27
C PRO A 52 13.14 -4.37 -1.21
N GLN A 53 14.00 -5.40 -1.23
CA GLN A 53 15.22 -5.43 -2.03
C GLN A 53 14.95 -5.34 -3.55
N ASN A 54 13.84 -5.93 -4.03
CA ASN A 54 13.54 -5.96 -5.47
C ASN A 54 12.30 -5.12 -5.84
N GLY A 55 11.47 -4.75 -4.86
CA GLY A 55 10.31 -3.88 -5.07
C GLY A 55 9.26 -4.41 -6.06
N LEU A 56 9.34 -5.69 -6.41
CA LEU A 56 8.52 -6.32 -7.43
C LEU A 56 7.15 -6.64 -6.87
N ILE A 57 6.09 -6.29 -7.62
CA ILE A 57 4.71 -6.62 -7.30
C ILE A 57 4.03 -7.07 -8.59
N HIS A 58 3.61 -8.33 -8.63
CA HIS A 58 2.91 -8.91 -9.76
C HIS A 58 1.48 -9.27 -9.36
N PHE A 59 0.55 -8.96 -10.25
CA PHE A 59 -0.85 -9.36 -10.15
C PHE A 59 -1.15 -10.37 -11.25
N ASP A 60 -1.87 -11.45 -10.95
CA ASP A 60 -2.28 -12.40 -11.98
C ASP A 60 -3.33 -11.76 -12.90
N GLU A 61 -2.96 -11.48 -14.14
CA GLU A 61 -3.83 -10.91 -15.17
C GLU A 61 -4.97 -11.86 -15.57
N SER A 62 -4.86 -13.15 -15.21
CA SER A 62 -5.93 -14.14 -15.40
C SER A 62 -7.13 -13.85 -14.50
N GLU A 63 -6.96 -13.08 -13.43
CA GLU A 63 -8.01 -12.78 -12.48
C GLU A 63 -9.04 -11.78 -12.99
N LYS A 64 -10.27 -11.93 -12.49
CA LYS A 64 -11.32 -10.94 -12.75
C LYS A 64 -11.18 -9.77 -11.78
N TRP A 65 -10.28 -8.84 -12.11
CA TRP A 65 -10.06 -7.62 -11.33
C TRP A 65 -11.26 -6.69 -11.34
N THR A 66 -11.58 -6.12 -10.18
CA THR A 66 -12.68 -5.18 -9.97
C THR A 66 -12.25 -4.03 -9.07
N ALA A 67 -12.80 -2.84 -9.30
CA ALA A 67 -12.56 -1.67 -8.45
C ALA A 67 -13.65 -1.49 -7.37
N ASN A 68 -14.92 -1.66 -7.75
CA ASN A 68 -16.08 -1.33 -6.90
C ASN A 68 -17.16 -2.41 -6.98
N SER A 69 -16.78 -3.69 -6.79
CA SER A 69 -17.72 -4.80 -6.94
C SER A 69 -17.33 -5.97 -6.04
N LYS A 70 -18.35 -6.69 -5.56
CA LYS A 70 -18.21 -8.00 -4.90
C LYS A 70 -18.11 -9.16 -5.90
N LYS A 71 -18.35 -8.91 -7.20
CA LYS A 71 -18.42 -9.95 -8.26
C LYS A 71 -17.09 -10.11 -9.00
N GLY A 72 -16.01 -10.33 -8.23
CA GLY A 72 -14.64 -10.51 -8.71
C GLY A 72 -13.63 -10.27 -7.58
N ILE A 73 -12.37 -10.11 -7.93
CA ILE A 73 -11.29 -9.82 -6.99
C ILE A 73 -11.08 -8.31 -6.93
N ASN A 74 -11.12 -7.73 -5.74
CA ASN A 74 -10.94 -6.30 -5.56
C ASN A 74 -9.46 -5.94 -5.65
N LEU A 75 -9.08 -5.25 -6.73
CA LEU A 75 -7.69 -4.87 -6.99
C LEU A 75 -7.14 -3.95 -5.88
N TYR A 76 -7.98 -3.08 -5.31
CA TYR A 76 -7.55 -2.18 -4.25
C TYR A 76 -7.13 -2.94 -2.99
N TRP A 77 -7.92 -3.92 -2.55
CA TRP A 77 -7.60 -4.75 -1.38
C TRP A 77 -6.31 -5.54 -1.59
N VAL A 78 -6.18 -6.26 -2.72
CA VAL A 78 -4.99 -7.07 -3.01
C VAL A 78 -3.76 -6.18 -3.13
N ALA A 79 -3.86 -5.05 -3.81
CA ALA A 79 -2.73 -4.13 -3.93
C ALA A 79 -2.27 -3.61 -2.56
N VAL A 80 -3.19 -3.29 -1.64
CA VAL A 80 -2.80 -2.84 -0.28
C VAL A 80 -2.05 -3.94 0.47
N HIS A 81 -2.49 -5.20 0.35
CA HIS A 81 -1.80 -6.37 0.90
C HIS A 81 -0.37 -6.51 0.33
N GLU A 82 -0.24 -6.55 -0.99
CA GLU A 82 1.07 -6.71 -1.65
C GLU A 82 2.02 -5.55 -1.36
N PHE A 83 1.51 -4.32 -1.25
CA PHE A 83 2.33 -3.20 -0.82
C PHE A 83 2.86 -3.39 0.59
N GLY A 84 2.11 -4.02 1.50
CA GLY A 84 2.61 -4.37 2.83
C GLY A 84 3.84 -5.30 2.73
N HIS A 85 3.79 -6.34 1.90
CA HIS A 85 4.94 -7.20 1.63
C HIS A 85 6.14 -6.45 1.04
N SER A 86 5.93 -5.59 0.05
CA SER A 86 7.02 -4.77 -0.49
C SER A 86 7.58 -3.74 0.48
N LEU A 87 6.82 -3.42 1.54
CA LEU A 87 7.26 -2.61 2.67
C LEU A 87 7.84 -3.47 3.83
N GLY A 88 8.03 -4.77 3.63
CA GLY A 88 8.69 -5.66 4.58
C GLY A 88 7.76 -6.31 5.62
N MET A 89 6.44 -6.16 5.47
CA MET A 89 5.49 -6.85 6.34
C MET A 89 5.35 -8.32 5.94
N GLN A 90 5.15 -9.18 6.94
CA GLN A 90 4.78 -10.59 6.73
C GLN A 90 3.27 -10.77 6.92
N HIS A 91 2.78 -11.96 6.65
CA HIS A 91 1.39 -12.28 6.91
C HIS A 91 1.05 -12.13 8.40
N SER A 92 -0.11 -11.53 8.66
CA SER A 92 -0.72 -11.50 9.98
C SER A 92 -1.48 -12.80 10.25
N THR A 93 -1.60 -13.16 11.53
CA THR A 93 -2.52 -14.21 12.00
C THR A 93 -3.91 -13.66 12.32
N VAL A 94 -4.08 -12.34 12.34
CA VAL A 94 -5.35 -11.67 12.61
C VAL A 94 -6.19 -11.63 11.34
N ARG A 95 -7.34 -12.32 11.35
CA ARG A 95 -8.19 -12.52 10.16
C ARG A 95 -8.70 -11.22 9.53
N ASP A 96 -8.90 -10.18 10.34
CA ASP A 96 -9.41 -8.88 9.88
C ASP A 96 -8.31 -7.92 9.42
N ALA A 97 -7.04 -8.30 9.58
CA ALA A 97 -5.90 -7.51 9.11
C ALA A 97 -5.77 -7.61 7.58
N VAL A 98 -5.35 -6.53 6.92
CA VAL A 98 -5.13 -6.57 5.47
C VAL A 98 -3.98 -7.49 5.13
N MET A 99 -2.99 -7.66 6.02
CA MET A 99 -1.89 -8.62 5.87
C MET A 99 -2.29 -10.07 6.20
N TYR A 100 -3.55 -10.39 6.46
CA TYR A 100 -3.98 -11.79 6.55
C TYR A 100 -3.80 -12.49 5.19
N ALA A 101 -3.28 -13.72 5.21
CA ALA A 101 -2.86 -14.45 3.99
C ALA A 101 -3.99 -14.77 2.98
N TYR A 102 -5.26 -14.63 3.39
CA TYR A 102 -6.40 -14.94 2.53
C TYR A 102 -7.18 -13.68 2.17
N TYR A 103 -7.67 -13.66 0.93
CA TYR A 103 -8.43 -12.54 0.39
C TYR A 103 -9.64 -12.15 1.25
N GLY A 104 -9.64 -10.92 1.76
CA GLY A 104 -10.67 -10.36 2.63
C GLY A 104 -11.93 -9.81 1.95
N GLY A 105 -12.01 -9.89 0.60
CA GLY A 105 -13.19 -9.43 -0.15
C GLY A 105 -13.19 -7.94 -0.48
N TYR A 106 -14.26 -7.48 -1.13
CA TYR A 106 -14.45 -6.06 -1.43
C TYR A 106 -14.84 -5.28 -0.17
N GLN A 107 -13.97 -4.33 0.20
CA GLN A 107 -14.16 -3.43 1.33
C GLN A 107 -14.18 -1.98 0.81
N PRO A 108 -15.35 -1.34 0.68
CA PRO A 108 -15.48 -0.01 0.07
C PRO A 108 -14.75 1.09 0.87
N ASN A 109 -14.58 0.88 2.18
CA ASN A 109 -13.89 1.78 3.10
C ASN A 109 -12.78 1.02 3.83
N LEU A 110 -11.94 0.28 3.10
CA LEU A 110 -10.82 -0.46 3.69
C LEU A 110 -9.98 0.46 4.60
N GLN A 111 -9.78 0.01 5.83
CA GLN A 111 -8.92 0.63 6.83
C GLN A 111 -7.93 -0.42 7.30
N LEU A 112 -6.71 0.02 7.59
CA LEU A 112 -5.71 -0.86 8.19
C LEU A 112 -6.18 -1.29 9.59
N HIS A 113 -6.05 -2.57 9.89
CA HIS A 113 -6.28 -3.07 11.23
C HIS A 113 -5.16 -2.57 12.16
N THR A 114 -5.41 -2.52 13.48
CA THR A 114 -4.41 -2.10 14.45
C THR A 114 -3.11 -2.93 14.37
N ASP A 115 -3.24 -4.22 14.06
CA ASP A 115 -2.12 -5.13 13.81
C ASP A 115 -1.27 -4.70 12.60
N ASP A 116 -1.91 -4.32 11.49
CA ASP A 116 -1.22 -3.80 10.30
C ASP A 116 -0.44 -2.52 10.63
N ILE A 117 -1.08 -1.62 11.39
CA ILE A 117 -0.50 -0.33 11.80
C ILE A 117 0.71 -0.54 12.71
N GLN A 118 0.59 -1.41 13.72
CA GLN A 118 1.68 -1.72 14.64
C GLN A 118 2.83 -2.39 13.90
N GLY A 119 2.54 -3.34 13.00
CA GLY A 119 3.53 -4.02 12.18
C GLY A 119 4.34 -3.05 11.33
N ILE A 120 3.69 -2.18 10.55
CA ILE A 120 4.41 -1.23 9.69
C ILE A 120 5.18 -0.17 10.48
N GLN A 121 4.63 0.27 11.62
CA GLN A 121 5.30 1.24 12.49
C GLN A 121 6.50 0.63 13.22
N SER A 122 6.55 -0.68 13.42
CA SER A 122 7.74 -1.35 13.94
C SER A 122 8.94 -1.27 12.97
N ILE A 123 8.67 -1.16 11.67
CA ILE A 123 9.69 -1.10 10.61
C ILE A 123 10.12 0.36 10.34
N TYR A 124 9.16 1.28 10.19
CA TYR A 124 9.41 2.65 9.72
C TYR A 124 9.18 3.73 10.77
N GLY A 125 8.82 3.35 11.99
CA GLY A 125 8.42 4.26 13.04
C GLY A 125 7.05 4.88 12.81
N HIS A 126 6.58 5.61 13.82
CA HIS A 126 5.36 6.39 13.73
C HIS A 126 5.56 7.60 12.81
N SER A 127 4.48 8.07 12.19
CA SER A 127 4.51 9.39 11.55
C SER A 127 4.98 10.42 12.59
N SER A 128 6.11 11.08 12.37
CA SER A 128 6.86 11.81 13.40
C SER A 128 6.04 12.96 13.99
N ARG A 129 5.47 12.73 15.19
CA ARG A 129 5.16 13.71 16.27
C ARG A 129 4.38 13.13 17.46
N THR A 130 4.71 11.92 17.93
CA THR A 130 4.14 11.35 19.16
C THR A 130 4.94 11.68 20.42
N THR A 131 5.55 12.86 20.50
CA THR A 131 5.97 13.48 21.77
C THR A 131 5.65 14.99 21.70
N ASN A 132 4.62 15.39 22.43
CA ASN A 132 4.08 16.76 22.58
C ASN A 132 3.39 17.40 21.36
N GLY A 133 2.07 17.25 21.30
CA GLY A 133 1.15 18.01 20.45
C GLY A 133 0.92 17.40 19.07
N THR A 134 0.23 16.29 18.96
CA THR A 134 -0.10 15.66 17.67
C THR A 134 -1.02 16.57 16.85
N SER A 135 -0.54 17.07 15.70
CA SER A 135 -1.46 17.38 14.61
C SER A 135 -1.56 16.14 13.74
N THR A 136 -2.77 15.65 13.58
CA THR A 136 -3.08 14.66 12.55
C THR A 136 -2.80 15.27 11.19
N TRP A 137 -2.33 14.46 10.24
CA TRP A 137 -2.36 14.85 8.84
C TRP A 137 -3.73 15.42 8.46
N GLY A 138 -3.76 16.56 7.78
CA GLY A 138 -4.97 17.11 7.21
C GLY A 138 -5.57 16.18 6.16
N ARG A 139 -6.83 16.44 5.78
CA ARG A 139 -7.48 15.69 4.69
C ARG A 139 -6.62 15.81 3.43
N TRP A 140 -6.49 14.69 2.72
CA TRP A 140 -5.88 14.69 1.40
C TRP A 140 -6.68 15.55 0.43
N GLY A 141 -5.98 16.37 -0.35
CA GLY A 141 -6.55 17.13 -1.45
C GLY A 141 -7.01 16.23 -2.61
N THR A 142 -7.78 16.83 -3.52
CA THR A 142 -8.20 16.19 -4.76
C THR A 142 -7.01 15.70 -5.57
N CYS A 143 -7.16 14.54 -6.21
CA CYS A 143 -6.14 14.03 -7.13
C CYS A 143 -6.04 14.94 -8.35
N SER A 144 -4.82 15.23 -8.80
CA SER A 144 -4.60 16.03 -10.01
C SER A 144 -5.13 15.37 -11.28
N LYS A 145 -5.47 14.07 -11.23
CA LYS A 145 -6.07 13.30 -12.33
C LYS A 145 -7.16 12.36 -11.80
N THR A 146 -8.17 12.10 -12.63
CA THR A 146 -9.24 11.13 -12.37
C THR A 146 -8.80 9.68 -12.60
N CYS A 147 -7.86 9.47 -13.54
CA CYS A 147 -7.23 8.18 -13.84
C CYS A 147 -5.78 8.37 -14.33
N GLY A 148 -4.96 7.34 -14.23
CA GLY A 148 -3.51 7.45 -14.44
C GLY A 148 -2.84 8.25 -13.32
N GLY A 149 -1.54 8.04 -13.09
CA GLY A 149 -0.81 8.50 -11.90
C GLY A 149 -0.82 10.00 -11.65
N GLY A 150 -1.88 10.49 -11.02
CA GLY A 150 -2.02 11.85 -10.51
C GLY A 150 -1.35 12.01 -9.15
N VAL A 151 -1.18 13.27 -8.74
CA VAL A 151 -0.57 13.64 -7.46
C VAL A 151 -1.65 14.15 -6.53
N GLN A 152 -1.63 13.65 -5.29
CA GLN A 152 -2.40 14.21 -4.18
C GLN A 152 -1.43 14.78 -3.15
N ARG A 153 -1.82 15.89 -2.52
CA ARG A 153 -1.06 16.52 -1.45
C ARG A 153 -1.92 16.60 -0.19
N ARG A 154 -1.25 16.59 0.95
CA ARG A 154 -1.83 16.92 2.26
C ARG A 154 -0.78 17.66 3.08
N SER A 155 -1.22 18.41 4.06
CA SER A 155 -0.36 19.13 4.99
C SER A 155 -0.60 18.66 6.42
N ARG A 156 0.38 18.86 7.29
CA ARG A 156 0.24 18.71 8.75
C ARG A 156 0.93 19.90 9.42
N SER A 157 0.37 20.41 10.50
CA SER A 157 0.93 21.55 11.23
C SER A 157 1.90 21.07 12.30
N ILE A 158 3.20 21.38 12.18
CA ILE A 158 4.20 20.97 13.17
C ILE A 158 4.25 22.05 14.27
N SER A 159 3.46 21.90 15.34
CA SER A 159 3.52 22.78 16.53
C SER A 159 4.78 22.50 17.37
N GLY A 160 5.93 23.09 17.05
CA GLY A 160 7.13 22.88 17.86
C GLY A 160 8.46 23.33 17.27
N VAL A 161 8.49 23.94 16.08
CA VAL A 161 9.72 24.60 15.60
C VAL A 161 9.66 26.05 16.04
N THR A 162 10.17 26.34 17.25
CA THR A 162 10.59 27.69 17.60
C THR A 162 11.85 27.95 16.76
N THR A 163 11.71 28.72 15.69
CA THR A 163 12.86 29.25 14.94
C THR A 163 13.64 30.20 15.85
N SER A 164 14.66 29.69 16.54
CA SER A 164 15.75 30.53 17.02
C SER A 164 16.61 30.86 15.80
N GLN A 165 16.32 32.00 15.18
CA GLN A 165 17.26 32.65 14.27
C GLN A 165 18.44 33.17 15.10
N THR A 166 19.64 32.75 14.72
CA THR A 166 20.90 33.44 15.05
C THR A 166 21.24 34.41 13.93
#